data_AF-A0A438JUP6-F1
#
_entry.id   AF-A0A438JUP6-F1
#
_cell.length_a   1.000
_cell.length_b   1.000
_cell.length_c   1.000
_cell.angle_alpha   90.00
_cell.angle_beta   90.00
_cell.angle_gamma   90.00
#
_symmetry.space_group_name_H-M   'P 1'
#
loop_
_entity.id
_entity.type
_entity.pdbx_description
1 polymer ?
#
loop_
_entity_poly.entity_id
_entity_poly.type
_entity_poly.pdbx_seq_one_letter_code
_entity_poly.pdbx_strand_id
1 'polypeptide(L)'
;MFEDASIPTDCFTSKVVASSSPLDPSCVVMVIHDTWNKLALGQPGDEEWKTLKSGICHYQDTIFYKGNFHAIAKLEGGIVQCNIGPEPKAIPFAPGVRAHPLENKYLVESCGELLQDGRDRTIWDGNIERFVRFFSPFLAELQPNPRLNMHKMGASLPRRLKKL
;
A
#
# COMPACT_ATOMS: atom_id res chain seq x y z
N MET A 1 3.40 -16.63 25.31
CA MET A 1 1.93 -16.69 25.35
C MET A 1 1.44 -15.31 25.02
N PHE A 2 0.74 -15.11 23.90
CA PHE A 2 0.15 -13.82 23.57
C PHE A 2 -1.36 -14.01 23.65
N GLU A 3 -1.95 -13.41 24.68
CA GLU A 3 -3.38 -13.42 24.96
C GLU A 3 -4.16 -12.61 23.91
N ASP A 4 -5.37 -13.08 23.63
CA ASP A 4 -6.42 -12.35 22.93
C ASP A 4 -6.62 -10.99 23.60
N ALA A 5 -6.15 -9.93 22.95
CA ALA A 5 -6.46 -8.58 23.34
C ALA A 5 -7.59 -8.08 22.43
N SER A 6 -8.80 -8.02 23.00
CA SER A 6 -9.84 -7.13 22.49
C SER A 6 -9.23 -5.74 22.29
N ILE A 7 -9.40 -5.19 21.09
CA ILE A 7 -8.70 -3.97 20.68
C ILE A 7 -9.17 -2.83 21.59
N PRO A 8 -8.26 -2.15 22.33
CA PRO A 8 -8.63 -1.00 23.14
C PRO A 8 -9.25 0.09 22.27
N THR A 9 -10.36 0.67 22.71
CA THR A 9 -11.12 1.72 22.04
C THR A 9 -10.35 3.02 21.74
N ASP A 10 -9.12 3.16 22.25
CA ASP A 10 -8.19 4.26 21.96
C ASP A 10 -7.17 3.95 20.84
N CYS A 11 -7.40 2.89 20.05
CA CYS A 11 -6.54 2.54 18.92
C CYS A 11 -6.88 3.38 17.69
N PHE A 12 -5.93 4.22 17.26
CA PHE A 12 -6.07 5.03 16.04
C PHE A 12 -6.32 4.12 14.83
N THR A 13 -7.46 4.32 14.17
CA THR A 13 -7.72 3.73 12.86
C THR A 13 -7.20 4.69 11.80
N SER A 14 -6.21 4.24 11.03
CA SER A 14 -5.56 5.08 10.02
C SER A 14 -6.22 4.96 8.64
N LYS A 15 -6.84 3.81 8.33
CA LYS A 15 -7.64 3.60 7.13
C LYS A 15 -8.69 2.50 7.32
N VAL A 16 -9.82 2.65 6.64
CA VAL A 16 -10.91 1.68 6.57
C VAL A 16 -11.28 1.45 5.11
N VAL A 17 -11.47 0.19 4.71
CA VAL A 17 -11.90 -0.20 3.37
C VAL A 17 -12.95 -1.30 3.47
N ALA A 18 -14.06 -1.13 2.75
CA ALA A 18 -15.13 -2.14 2.66
C ALA A 18 -15.02 -2.94 1.35
N SER A 19 -15.38 -4.22 1.38
CA SER A 19 -15.42 -5.08 0.19
C SER A 19 -16.60 -4.75 -0.74
N SER A 20 -17.69 -4.28 -0.16
CA SER A 20 -18.91 -3.88 -0.87
C SER A 20 -19.61 -2.78 -0.09
N SER A 21 -20.89 -2.51 -0.40
CA SER A 21 -21.70 -1.59 0.38
C SER A 21 -21.76 -2.04 1.84
N PRO A 22 -21.60 -1.16 2.84
CA PRO A 22 -21.80 -1.52 4.26
C PRO A 22 -23.20 -2.03 4.60
N LEU A 23 -24.17 -1.88 3.68
CA LEU A 23 -25.53 -2.41 3.82
C LEU A 23 -25.66 -3.88 3.37
N ASP A 24 -24.65 -4.39 2.66
CA ASP A 24 -24.59 -5.79 2.24
C ASP A 24 -24.23 -6.66 3.45
N PRO A 25 -25.04 -7.66 3.82
CA PRO A 25 -24.73 -8.57 4.94
C PRO A 25 -23.43 -9.36 4.75
N SER A 26 -22.96 -9.50 3.51
CA SER A 26 -21.68 -10.15 3.19
C SER A 26 -20.50 -9.19 3.14
N CYS A 27 -20.73 -7.90 3.43
CA CYS A 27 -19.68 -6.90 3.45
C CYS A 27 -18.65 -7.23 4.53
N VAL A 28 -17.39 -7.24 4.11
CA VAL A 28 -16.25 -7.34 5.01
C VAL A 28 -15.56 -6.00 4.99
N VAL A 29 -15.23 -5.51 6.18
CA VAL A 29 -14.47 -4.30 6.40
C VAL A 29 -13.07 -4.69 6.82
N MET A 30 -12.06 -4.08 6.18
CA MET A 30 -10.67 -4.16 6.58
C MET A 30 -10.22 -2.81 7.13
N VAL A 31 -9.54 -2.84 8.26
CA VAL A 31 -8.97 -1.65 8.90
C VAL A 31 -7.48 -1.78 9.08
N ILE A 32 -6.79 -0.65 8.97
CA ILE A 32 -5.45 -0.48 9.53
C ILE A 32 -5.64 0.24 10.86
N HIS A 33 -5.26 -0.43 11.94
CA HIS A 33 -5.50 0.04 13.31
C HIS A 33 -4.25 -0.15 14.16
N ASP A 34 -4.32 0.35 15.40
CA ASP A 34 -3.28 0.32 16.42
C ASP A 34 -2.00 1.12 16.10
N THR A 35 -1.12 1.24 17.10
CA THR A 35 0.15 1.98 16.97
C THR A 35 1.17 1.26 16.08
N TRP A 36 0.94 -0.01 15.77
CA TRP A 36 1.75 -0.85 14.90
C TRP A 36 1.17 -0.93 13.48
N ASN A 37 0.06 -0.25 13.19
CA ASN A 37 -0.67 -0.32 11.92
C ASN A 37 -0.91 -1.76 11.47
N LYS A 38 -1.55 -2.57 12.32
CA LYS A 38 -1.95 -3.94 11.96
C LYS A 38 -3.23 -3.94 11.12
N LEU A 39 -3.42 -5.01 10.36
CA LEU A 39 -4.66 -5.26 9.65
C LEU A 39 -5.64 -6.03 10.53
N ALA A 40 -6.90 -5.61 10.53
CA ALA A 40 -8.00 -6.39 11.09
C ALA A 40 -9.21 -6.41 10.16
N LEU A 41 -10.04 -7.43 10.33
CA LEU A 41 -11.25 -7.70 9.57
C LEU A 41 -12.46 -7.72 10.50
N GLY A 42 -13.61 -7.28 10.01
CA GLY A 42 -14.89 -7.39 10.68
C GLY A 42 -16.03 -7.23 9.68
N GLN A 43 -17.22 -7.68 10.03
CA GLN A 43 -18.44 -7.40 9.30
C GLN A 43 -19.19 -6.24 9.96
N PRO A 44 -20.00 -5.49 9.21
CA PRO A 44 -20.91 -4.51 9.80
C PRO A 44 -21.81 -5.19 10.85
N GLY A 45 -21.69 -4.76 12.11
CA GLY A 45 -22.44 -5.32 13.23
C GLY A 45 -21.67 -6.30 14.11
N ASP A 46 -20.47 -6.73 13.70
CA ASP A 46 -19.60 -7.50 14.58
C ASP A 46 -19.18 -6.66 15.79
N GLU A 47 -19.20 -7.27 16.97
CA GLU A 47 -18.75 -6.63 18.22
C GLU A 47 -17.22 -6.63 18.35
N GLU A 48 -16.55 -7.55 17.64
CA GLU A 48 -15.10 -7.76 17.71
C GLU A 48 -14.45 -7.78 16.32
N TRP A 49 -13.22 -7.28 16.24
CA TRP A 49 -12.42 -7.30 15.03
C TRP A 49 -11.37 -8.41 15.08
N LYS A 50 -11.23 -9.16 13.99
CA LYS A 50 -10.23 -10.20 13.85
C LYS A 50 -8.94 -9.66 13.24
N THR A 51 -7.92 -9.47 14.06
CA THR A 51 -6.60 -9.03 13.59
C THR A 51 -5.90 -10.15 12.81
N LEU A 52 -5.31 -9.82 11.65
CA LEU A 52 -4.56 -10.76 10.82
C LEU A 52 -3.30 -11.20 11.56
N LYS A 53 -3.07 -12.52 11.60
CA LYS A 53 -1.82 -13.10 12.10
C LYS A 53 -0.78 -13.06 11.00
N SER A 54 -0.11 -11.92 10.85
CA SER A 54 1.11 -11.81 10.05
C SER A 54 2.23 -11.31 10.95
N GLY A 55 3.41 -11.94 10.91
CA GLY A 55 4.61 -11.38 11.54
C GLY A 55 5.03 -10.01 10.96
N ILE A 56 4.30 -9.54 9.95
CA ILE A 56 4.39 -8.23 9.32
C ILE A 56 3.60 -7.22 10.17
N CYS A 57 4.26 -6.12 10.52
CA CYS A 57 3.67 -4.93 11.10
C CYS A 57 3.92 -3.71 10.19
N HIS A 58 3.30 -2.58 10.53
CA HIS A 58 3.44 -1.31 9.84
C HIS A 58 2.86 -1.28 8.43
N TYR A 59 1.61 -1.70 8.25
CA TYR A 59 0.93 -1.49 6.97
C TYR A 59 0.76 0.01 6.69
N GLN A 60 1.00 0.43 5.44
CA GLN A 60 0.88 1.85 5.04
C GLN A 60 -0.45 2.15 4.38
N ASP A 61 -0.97 1.20 3.59
CA ASP A 61 -2.20 1.39 2.86
C ASP A 61 -2.89 0.04 2.58
N THR A 62 -4.20 0.10 2.34
CA THR A 62 -5.02 -1.06 1.94
C THR A 62 -6.09 -0.67 0.92
N ILE A 63 -6.51 -1.61 0.08
CA ILE A 63 -7.57 -1.44 -0.93
C ILE A 63 -8.29 -2.77 -1.17
N PHE A 64 -9.58 -2.71 -1.53
CA PHE A 64 -10.30 -3.85 -2.06
C PHE A 64 -10.28 -3.79 -3.59
N TYR A 65 -9.71 -4.81 -4.22
CA TYR A 65 -9.48 -4.86 -5.66
C TYR A 65 -9.72 -6.28 -6.18
N LYS A 66 -10.55 -6.40 -7.22
CA LYS A 66 -10.91 -7.68 -7.87
C LYS A 66 -11.20 -8.81 -6.88
N GLY A 67 -12.11 -8.53 -5.92
CA GLY A 67 -12.59 -9.52 -4.96
C GLY A 67 -11.65 -9.79 -3.78
N ASN A 68 -10.51 -9.11 -3.68
CA ASN A 68 -9.52 -9.36 -2.64
C ASN A 68 -9.02 -8.07 -2.01
N PHE A 69 -8.70 -8.14 -0.71
CA PHE A 69 -7.98 -7.07 -0.04
C PHE A 69 -6.49 -7.16 -0.34
N HIS A 70 -5.89 -6.00 -0.62
CA HIS A 70 -4.46 -5.85 -0.83
C HIS A 70 -3.93 -4.77 0.09
N ALA A 71 -2.71 -4.93 0.59
CA ALA A 71 -2.09 -3.97 1.48
C ALA A 71 -0.61 -3.79 1.19
N ILE A 72 -0.04 -2.66 1.61
CA ILE A 72 1.39 -2.38 1.49
C ILE A 72 2.07 -2.68 2.82
N ALA A 73 3.00 -3.63 2.80
CA ALA A 73 3.89 -3.91 3.93
C ALA A 73 5.08 -2.94 3.88
N LYS A 74 5.26 -2.09 4.91
CA LYS A 74 6.24 -0.98 4.85
C LYS A 74 7.68 -1.44 4.74
N LEU A 75 8.09 -2.41 5.56
CA LEU A 75 9.49 -2.83 5.69
C LEU A 75 9.95 -3.62 4.46
N GLU A 76 9.14 -4.55 3.98
CA GLU A 76 9.40 -5.28 2.74
C GLU A 76 9.12 -4.42 1.50
N GLY A 77 8.35 -3.35 1.68
CA GLY A 77 7.96 -2.37 0.67
C GLY A 77 6.99 -2.88 -0.39
N GLY A 78 6.62 -4.16 -0.33
CA GLY A 78 5.81 -4.90 -1.28
C GLY A 78 4.32 -4.95 -0.98
N ILE A 79 3.58 -5.46 -1.96
CA ILE A 79 2.14 -5.63 -1.89
C ILE A 79 1.86 -7.04 -1.41
N VAL A 80 0.99 -7.16 -0.42
CA VAL A 80 0.43 -8.43 0.03
C VAL A 80 -1.05 -8.50 -0.35
N GLN A 81 -1.51 -9.71 -0.67
CA GLN A 81 -2.92 -10.03 -0.71
C GLN A 81 -3.33 -10.60 0.64
N CYS A 82 -4.48 -10.20 1.15
CA CYS A 82 -4.98 -10.68 2.44
C CYS A 82 -5.95 -11.84 2.19
N ASN A 83 -5.57 -13.04 2.62
CA ASN A 83 -6.49 -14.17 2.68
C ASN A 83 -7.39 -13.99 3.90
N ILE A 84 -8.69 -13.89 3.68
CA ILE A 84 -9.72 -13.63 4.71
C ILE A 84 -10.45 -14.91 5.17
N GLY A 85 -9.92 -16.09 4.84
CA GLY A 85 -10.49 -17.37 5.27
C GLY A 85 -10.45 -17.61 6.80
N PRO A 86 -10.75 -18.84 7.26
CA PRO A 86 -10.80 -19.18 8.69
C PRO A 86 -9.53 -18.81 9.47
N GLU A 87 -8.38 -18.82 8.81
CA GLU A 87 -7.09 -18.35 9.32
C GLU A 87 -6.59 -17.15 8.50
N PRO A 88 -6.98 -15.92 8.87
CA PRO A 88 -6.61 -14.73 8.11
C PRO A 88 -5.11 -14.47 8.14
N LYS A 89 -4.52 -14.29 6.96
CA LYS A 89 -3.10 -14.02 6.79
C LYS A 89 -2.81 -13.16 5.57
N ALA A 90 -1.72 -12.40 5.64
CA ALA A 90 -1.15 -11.71 4.49
C ALA A 90 -0.22 -12.66 3.71
N ILE A 91 -0.36 -12.70 2.39
CA ILE A 91 0.49 -13.46 1.47
C ILE A 91 1.17 -12.50 0.49
N PRO A 92 2.45 -12.70 0.13
CA PRO A 92 3.11 -11.88 -0.89
C PRO A 92 2.34 -11.92 -2.21
N PHE A 93 2.10 -10.74 -2.80
CA PHE A 93 1.38 -10.61 -4.06
C PHE A 93 2.25 -10.00 -5.16
N ALA A 94 2.95 -8.90 -4.85
CA ALA A 94 3.85 -8.24 -5.78
C ALA A 94 5.03 -7.60 -5.05
N PRO A 95 6.21 -7.51 -5.69
CA PRO A 95 7.33 -6.79 -5.13
C PRO A 95 7.01 -5.31 -4.99
N GLY A 96 7.67 -4.67 -4.03
CA GLY A 96 7.56 -3.24 -3.82
C GLY A 96 8.31 -2.43 -4.87
N VAL A 97 7.80 -1.24 -5.17
CA VAL A 97 8.61 -0.23 -5.85
C VAL A 97 9.77 0.16 -4.93
N ARG A 98 10.99 0.16 -5.48
CA ARG A 98 12.17 0.71 -4.78
C ARG A 98 11.93 2.21 -4.59
N ALA A 99 11.62 2.55 -3.36
CA ALA A 99 11.25 3.86 -2.87
C ALA A 99 12.06 4.13 -1.60
N HIS A 100 12.22 5.40 -1.24
CA HIS A 100 12.86 5.72 0.03
C HIS A 100 12.05 5.09 1.19
N PRO A 101 12.69 4.51 2.23
CA PRO A 101 11.96 3.88 3.34
C PRO A 101 10.99 4.82 4.08
N LEU A 102 11.17 6.13 3.93
CA LEU A 102 10.35 7.19 4.50
C LEU A 102 9.19 7.64 3.60
N GLU A 103 9.14 7.13 2.36
CA GLU A 103 8.12 7.46 1.39
C GLU A 103 6.77 6.86 1.80
N ASN A 104 5.71 7.66 1.73
CA ASN A 104 4.36 7.11 1.91
C ASN A 104 3.93 6.47 0.61
N LYS A 105 3.47 5.24 0.69
CA LYS A 105 3.00 4.49 -0.47
C LYS A 105 1.50 4.29 -0.36
N TYR A 106 0.83 4.35 -1.51
CA TYR A 106 -0.61 4.19 -1.63
C TYR A 106 -0.94 3.16 -2.69
N LEU A 107 -2.05 2.45 -2.51
CA LEU A 107 -2.64 1.59 -3.52
C LEU A 107 -3.79 2.33 -4.20
N VAL A 108 -3.81 2.28 -5.53
CA VAL A 108 -4.83 2.91 -6.35
C VAL A 108 -5.25 1.93 -7.43
N GLU A 109 -6.55 1.87 -7.71
CA GLU A 109 -7.06 1.20 -8.90
C GLU A 109 -7.20 2.23 -10.03
N SER A 110 -6.68 1.90 -11.21
CA SER A 110 -6.83 2.72 -12.41
C SER A 110 -6.87 1.82 -13.63
N CYS A 111 -7.86 2.03 -14.50
CA CYS A 111 -8.03 1.28 -15.76
C CYS A 111 -8.08 -0.25 -15.58
N GLY A 112 -8.62 -0.73 -14.45
CA GLY A 112 -8.70 -2.15 -14.12
C GLY A 112 -7.38 -2.76 -13.67
N GLU A 113 -6.38 -1.94 -13.35
CA GLU A 113 -5.08 -2.36 -12.82
C GLU A 113 -4.87 -1.83 -11.40
N LEU A 114 -4.16 -2.61 -10.59
CA LEU A 114 -3.72 -2.20 -9.26
C LEU A 114 -2.36 -1.52 -9.36
N LEU A 115 -2.28 -0.28 -8.91
CA LEU A 115 -1.08 0.53 -8.95
C LEU A 115 -0.59 0.86 -7.54
N GLN A 116 0.73 0.90 -7.38
CA GLN A 116 1.37 1.48 -6.19
C GLN A 116 1.91 2.87 -6.53
N ASP A 117 1.48 3.89 -5.78
CA ASP A 117 1.91 5.29 -5.87
C ASP A 117 2.82 5.63 -4.67
N GLY A 118 4.07 6.00 -4.94
CA GLY A 118 4.99 6.54 -3.94
C GLY A 118 4.89 8.06 -3.89
N ARG A 119 4.74 8.63 -2.69
CA ARG A 119 4.80 10.08 -2.44
C ARG A 119 5.91 10.40 -1.47
N ASP A 120 6.96 11.02 -2.00
CA ASP A 120 8.03 11.57 -1.19
C ASP A 120 7.54 12.85 -0.49
N ARG A 121 7.78 12.93 0.82
CA ARG A 121 7.49 14.12 1.63
C ARG A 121 8.74 14.95 1.89
N THR A 122 9.88 14.65 1.26
CA THR A 122 11.08 15.46 1.44
C THR A 122 10.88 16.87 0.89
N ILE A 123 10.55 17.78 1.81
CA ILE A 123 10.69 19.22 1.64
C ILE A 123 12.18 19.50 1.55
N TRP A 124 12.68 19.79 0.35
CA TRP A 124 13.90 20.57 0.20
C TRP A 124 13.45 21.99 -0.22
N ASP A 125 13.77 22.97 0.63
CA ASP A 125 13.68 24.40 0.32
C ASP A 125 12.33 24.93 -0.22
N GLY A 126 11.22 24.55 0.42
CA GLY A 126 9.92 25.20 0.20
C GLY A 126 9.26 24.93 -1.17
N ASN A 127 9.82 24.05 -1.99
CA ASN A 127 9.19 23.57 -3.22
C ASN A 127 8.80 22.10 -3.07
N ILE A 128 7.49 21.84 -3.13
CA ILE A 128 6.95 20.47 -3.16
C ILE A 128 7.10 19.95 -4.59
N GLU A 129 8.18 19.23 -4.88
CA GLU A 129 8.24 18.43 -6.11
C GLU A 129 7.54 17.08 -5.88
N ARG A 130 6.40 16.90 -6.55
CA ARG A 130 5.61 15.66 -6.49
C ARG A 130 6.16 14.67 -7.50
N PHE A 131 7.07 13.80 -7.08
CA PHE A 131 7.43 12.63 -7.88
C PHE A 131 6.33 11.58 -7.71
N VAL A 132 5.73 11.16 -8.83
CA VAL A 132 4.74 10.09 -8.86
C VAL A 132 5.40 8.91 -9.57
N ARG A 133 5.58 7.80 -8.84
CA ARG A 133 6.07 6.54 -9.43
C ARG A 133 4.90 5.57 -9.47
N PHE A 134 4.49 5.18 -10.67
CA PHE A 134 3.48 4.14 -10.87
C PHE A 134 4.14 2.80 -11.11
N PHE A 135 3.56 1.76 -10.52
CA PHE A 135 3.91 0.38 -10.81
C PHE A 135 2.65 -0.42 -11.06
N SER A 136 2.54 -1.04 -12.24
CA SER A 136 1.56 -2.11 -12.49
C SER A 136 2.29 -3.46 -12.36
N PRO A 137 1.79 -4.39 -11.53
CA PRO A 137 2.33 -5.74 -11.45
C PRO A 137 2.20 -6.50 -12.78
N PHE A 138 1.30 -6.08 -13.68
CA PHE A 138 1.09 -6.68 -15.00
C PHE A 138 2.00 -6.10 -16.10
N LEU A 139 2.55 -4.90 -15.89
CA LEU A 139 3.49 -4.27 -16.84
C LEU A 139 4.96 -4.55 -16.54
N ALA A 140 5.26 -5.32 -15.48
CA ALA A 140 6.63 -5.66 -15.10
C ALA A 140 7.39 -6.51 -16.15
N GLU A 141 6.71 -7.04 -17.18
CA GLU A 141 7.31 -7.77 -18.30
C GLU A 141 7.70 -6.89 -19.50
N LEU A 142 7.36 -5.60 -19.52
CA LEU A 142 7.80 -4.71 -20.59
C LEU A 142 9.15 -4.09 -20.21
N GLN A 143 10.22 -4.63 -20.80
CA GLN A 143 11.54 -3.99 -20.87
C GLN A 143 11.40 -2.48 -21.16
N PRO A 144 12.27 -1.61 -20.60
CA PRO A 144 12.13 -0.16 -20.77
C PRO A 144 12.18 0.20 -22.26
N ASN A 145 11.04 0.67 -22.79
CA ASN A 145 10.95 1.17 -24.15
C ASN A 145 11.49 2.62 -24.18
N PRO A 146 12.61 2.91 -24.84
CA PRO A 146 13.25 4.23 -24.81
C PRO A 146 12.51 5.29 -25.67
N ARG A 147 11.24 5.09 -26.04
CA ARG A 147 10.55 5.91 -27.05
C ARG A 147 9.41 6.79 -26.56
N LEU A 148 9.11 6.84 -25.26
CA LEU A 148 8.21 7.87 -24.74
C LEU A 148 8.99 9.14 -24.41
N ASN A 149 9.16 9.97 -25.44
CA ASN A 149 9.64 11.35 -25.36
C ASN A 149 8.71 12.18 -24.46
N MET A 150 9.06 12.34 -23.19
CA MET A 150 8.59 13.48 -22.40
C MET A 150 9.21 14.75 -23.00
N HIS A 151 8.33 15.67 -23.43
CA HIS A 151 8.71 16.99 -23.90
C HIS A 151 9.55 17.73 -22.85
N LYS A 152 10.63 18.35 -23.34
CA LYS A 152 11.57 19.20 -22.62
C LYS A 152 10.86 20.22 -21.70
N MET A 153 11.27 20.25 -20.44
CA MET A 153 11.53 21.52 -19.76
C MET A 153 12.93 21.45 -19.15
N GLY A 154 13.70 22.51 -19.41
CA GLY A 154 15.14 22.52 -19.30
C GLY A 154 15.65 22.49 -17.87
N ALA A 155 16.70 21.69 -17.65
CA ALA A 155 17.61 21.86 -16.55
C ALA A 155 19.03 21.89 -17.11
N SER A 156 19.76 22.94 -16.76
CA SER A 156 21.16 23.18 -17.07
C SER A 156 22.06 22.05 -16.58
N LEU A 157 22.95 21.56 -17.44
CA LEU A 157 24.07 20.69 -17.03
C LEU A 157 25.10 21.45 -16.18
N PRO A 158 25.66 20.81 -15.15
CA PRO A 158 27.06 20.99 -14.80
C PRO A 158 27.90 19.81 -15.30
N ARG A 159 28.78 20.19 -16.24
CA ARG A 159 30.14 19.73 -16.56
C ARG A 159 30.73 18.50 -15.83
N ARG A 160 31.28 17.62 -16.69
CA ARG A 160 32.50 16.79 -16.56
C ARG A 160 32.48 15.62 -15.57
N LEU A 161 32.70 14.42 -16.10
CA LEU A 161 33.85 13.57 -15.76
C LEU A 161 34.19 12.61 -16.93
N LYS A 162 35.46 12.23 -16.99
CA LYS A 162 36.24 11.82 -18.17
C LYS A 162 36.05 10.34 -18.54
N LYS A 163 36.25 10.06 -19.84
CA LYS A 163 36.50 8.72 -20.40
C LYS A 163 37.68 8.01 -19.72
N LEU A 164 37.49 6.73 -19.39
CA LEU A 164 38.40 5.64 -19.72
C LEU A 164 37.56 4.52 -20.33
#